data_AF-A0A7W5F944-F1
#
_entry.id   AF-A0A7W5F944-F1
#
_cell.length_a   1.000
_cell.length_b   1.000
_cell.length_c   1.000
_cell.angle_alpha   90.00
_cell.angle_beta   90.00
_cell.angle_gamma   90.00
#
_symmetry.space_group_name_H-M   'P 1'
#
loop_
_entity.id
_entity.type
_entity.pdbx_description
1 polymer ?
#
loop_
_entity_poly.entity_id
_entity_poly.type
_entity_poly.pdbx_seq_one_letter_code
_entity_poly.pdbx_strand_id
1 'polypeptide(L)' 'MAVENELPDMAVPVPRKDPALLEAELFGLEETLNILRDEFTSVAPSERVHVVRHMRDTRVRIARIRMQLLHGY' A
#
# COMPACT_ATOMS: atom_id res chain seq x y z
N MET A 1 16.84 42.55 19.21
CA MET A 1 17.16 41.11 19.36
C MET A 1 16.08 40.34 18.63
N ALA A 2 16.43 39.79 17.47
CA ALA A 2 15.54 38.92 16.69
C ALA A 2 15.78 37.48 17.17
N VAL A 3 14.71 36.76 17.47
CA VAL A 3 14.74 35.30 17.62
C VAL A 3 13.94 34.74 16.46
N GLU A 4 14.66 34.37 15.41
CA GLU A 4 14.12 33.66 14.26
C GLU A 4 13.69 32.28 14.75
N ASN A 5 12.39 32.05 14.80
CA ASN A 5 11.81 30.78 15.19
C ASN A 5 11.89 29.87 13.95
N GLU A 6 13.06 29.29 13.71
CA GLU A 6 13.30 28.35 12.62
C GLU A 6 12.47 27.08 12.85
N LEU A 7 11.42 26.90 12.05
CA LEU A 7 10.69 25.65 11.93
C LEU A 7 11.68 24.56 11.48
N PRO A 8 11.85 23.45 12.21
CA PRO A 8 12.51 22.31 11.63
C PRO A 8 11.53 21.67 10.65
N ASP A 9 11.70 21.97 9.36
CA ASP A 9 11.15 21.19 8.27
C ASP A 9 11.87 19.83 8.26
N MET A 10 11.48 18.97 9.21
CA MET A 10 11.81 17.55 9.18
C MET A 10 10.82 16.87 8.23
N ALA A 11 10.90 17.21 6.95
CA ALA A 11 10.56 16.28 5.89
C ALA A 11 11.50 15.08 6.05
N VAL A 12 11.10 14.13 6.91
CA VAL A 12 11.77 12.83 7.02
C VAL A 12 11.80 12.28 5.60
N PRO A 13 12.98 12.07 5.00
CA PRO A 13 13.02 11.48 3.68
C PRO A 13 12.43 10.08 3.83
N VAL A 14 11.22 9.90 3.34
CA VAL A 14 10.61 8.58 3.21
C VAL A 14 11.63 7.75 2.45
N PRO A 15 12.13 6.64 3.02
CA PRO A 15 13.15 5.84 2.35
C PRO A 15 12.63 5.48 0.96
N ARG A 16 13.28 6.03 -0.07
CA ARG A 16 12.88 5.89 -1.46
C ARG A 16 13.03 4.42 -1.82
N LYS A 17 11.90 3.71 -1.93
CA LYS A 17 11.89 2.35 -2.47
C LYS A 17 12.25 2.43 -3.95
N ASP A 18 13.11 1.52 -4.40
CA ASP A 18 13.40 1.31 -5.81
C ASP A 18 12.07 1.09 -6.57
N PRO A 19 11.80 1.83 -7.66
CA PRO A 19 10.61 1.64 -8.49
C PRO A 19 10.39 0.19 -8.92
N ALA A 20 11.46 -0.56 -9.23
CA ALA A 20 11.35 -1.98 -9.60
C ALA A 20 10.83 -2.85 -8.44
N LEU A 21 11.21 -2.52 -7.20
CA LEU A 21 10.68 -3.19 -6.01
C LEU A 21 9.21 -2.82 -5.76
N LEU A 22 8.82 -1.57 -6.03
CA LEU A 22 7.42 -1.14 -5.94
C LEU A 22 6.54 -1.82 -7.00
N GLU A 23 7.04 -1.97 -8.22
CA GLU A 23 6.36 -2.70 -9.30
C GLU A 23 6.19 -4.19 -8.96
N ALA A 24 7.24 -4.84 -8.44
CA ALA A 24 7.16 -6.22 -7.99
C ALA A 24 6.17 -6.39 -6.82
N GLU A 25 6.17 -5.46 -5.85
CA GLU A 25 5.20 -5.46 -4.75
C GLU A 25 3.77 -5.26 -5.25
N LEU A 26 3.58 -4.34 -6.21
CA LEU A 26 2.28 -4.10 -6.84
C LEU A 26 1.75 -5.36 -7.53
N PHE A 27 2.59 -6.02 -8.33
CA PHE A 27 2.25 -7.26 -9.03
C PHE A 27 1.79 -8.34 -8.03
N GLY A 28 2.57 -8.60 -6.98
CA GLY A 28 2.23 -9.63 -5.99
C GLY A 28 0.93 -9.33 -5.23
N LEU A 29 0.64 -8.06 -4.94
CA LEU A 29 -0.62 -7.66 -4.29
C LEU A 29 -1.82 -7.81 -5.23
N GLU A 30 -1.66 -7.51 -6.52
CA GLU A 30 -2.71 -7.70 -7.52
C GLU A 30 -3.02 -9.19 -7.73
N GLU A 31 -1.98 -10.03 -7.79
CA GLU A 31 -2.13 -11.49 -7.84
C GLU A 31 -2.83 -12.03 -6.58
N THR A 32 -2.39 -11.61 -5.40
CA THR A 32 -3.06 -11.95 -4.13
C THR A 32 -4.53 -11.57 -4.16
N LEU A 33 -4.86 -10.37 -4.64
CA LEU A 33 -6.24 -9.90 -4.71
C LEU A 33 -7.09 -10.73 -5.68
N ASN A 34 -6.51 -11.20 -6.79
CA ASN A 34 -7.19 -12.08 -7.74
C ASN A 34 -7.46 -13.45 -7.13
N ILE A 35 -6.45 -14.09 -6.52
CA ILE A 35 -6.62 -15.38 -5.83
C ILE A 35 -7.73 -15.29 -4.77
N LEU A 36 -7.69 -14.25 -3.93
CA LEU A 36 -8.71 -14.07 -2.88
C LEU A 36 -10.12 -13.87 -3.44
N ARG A 37 -10.27 -13.30 -4.64
CA ARG A 37 -11.57 -13.15 -5.31
C ARG A 37 -12.07 -14.48 -5.86
N ASP A 38 -11.19 -15.19 -6.57
CA ASP A 38 -11.54 -16.43 -7.25
C ASP A 38 -11.90 -17.52 -6.24
N GLU A 39 -11.18 -17.57 -5.12
CA GLU A 39 -11.38 -18.56 -4.07
C GLU A 39 -12.40 -18.13 -3.00
N PHE A 40 -12.94 -16.90 -3.05
CA PHE A 40 -13.78 -16.35 -1.99
C PHE A 40 -14.99 -17.22 -1.66
N THR A 41 -15.58 -17.85 -2.68
CA THR A 41 -16.76 -18.71 -2.50
C THR A 41 -16.44 -20.00 -1.75
N SER A 42 -15.20 -20.50 -1.88
CA SER A 42 -14.67 -21.67 -1.18
C SER A 42 -14.31 -21.39 0.28
N VAL A 43 -14.23 -20.11 0.68
CA VAL A 43 -13.96 -19.70 2.07
C VAL A 43 -15.21 -19.95 2.93
N ALA A 44 -15.00 -20.57 4.09
CA ALA A 44 -16.04 -20.80 5.09
C ALA A 44 -16.71 -19.47 5.50
N PRO A 45 -18.04 -19.41 5.68
CA PRO A 45 -18.74 -18.16 5.97
C PRO A 45 -18.20 -17.38 7.18
N SER A 46 -17.72 -18.07 8.23
CA SER A 46 -17.11 -17.47 9.41
C SER A 46 -15.84 -16.68 9.10
N GLU A 47 -15.06 -17.13 8.13
CA GLU A 47 -13.77 -16.54 7.75
C GLU A 47 -13.91 -15.42 6.71
N ARG A 48 -15.04 -15.35 6.00
CA ARG A 48 -15.25 -14.38 4.92
C ARG A 48 -15.10 -12.93 5.38
N VAL A 49 -15.46 -12.60 6.61
CA VAL A 49 -15.29 -11.25 7.16
C VAL A 49 -13.81 -10.85 7.23
N HIS A 50 -12.93 -11.79 7.59
CA HIS A 50 -11.49 -11.58 7.64
C HIS A 50 -10.92 -11.45 6.22
N VAL A 51 -11.36 -12.29 5.29
CA VAL A 51 -10.94 -12.22 3.89
C VAL A 51 -11.36 -10.89 3.25
N VAL A 52 -12.61 -10.44 3.45
CA VAL A 52 -13.07 -9.14 2.94
C VAL A 52 -12.25 -7.98 3.51
N ARG A 53 -11.93 -8.01 4.81
CA ARG A 53 -11.05 -7.01 5.42
C ARG A 53 -9.67 -7.03 4.76
N HIS A 54 -9.08 -8.21 4.60
CA HIS A 54 -7.77 -8.36 3.97
C HIS A 54 -7.78 -7.86 2.51
N MET A 55 -8.80 -8.20 1.72
CA MET A 55 -8.96 -7.69 0.36
C MET A 55 -9.06 -6.16 0.32
N ARG A 56 -9.76 -5.54 1.27
CA ARG A 56 -9.84 -4.08 1.39
C ARG A 56 -8.46 -3.49 1.67
N ASP A 57 -7.72 -4.04 2.62
CA ASP A 57 -6.39 -3.55 3.00
C ASP A 57 -5.40 -3.70 1.83
N THR A 58 -5.44 -4.83 1.12
CA THR A 58 -4.66 -5.08 -0.09
C THR A 58 -4.97 -4.04 -1.17
N ARG A 59 -6.24 -3.70 -1.40
CA ARG A 59 -6.63 -2.64 -2.36
C ARG A 59 -6.09 -1.26 -1.97
N VAL A 60 -6.11 -0.93 -0.67
CA VAL A 60 -5.54 0.34 -0.17
C VAL A 60 -4.03 0.37 -0.40
N ARG A 61 -3.32 -0.74 -0.15
CA ARG A 61 -1.88 -0.84 -0.38
C ARG A 61 -1.51 -0.71 -1.86
N ILE A 62 -2.25 -1.38 -2.75
CA ILE A 62 -2.14 -1.23 -4.21
C ILE A 62 -2.29 0.25 -4.61
N ALA A 63 -3.34 0.93 -4.13
CA ALA A 63 -3.57 2.33 -4.45
C ALA A 63 -2.41 3.22 -3.96
N ARG A 64 -1.87 2.96 -2.77
CA ARG A 64 -0.71 3.68 -2.24
C ARG A 64 0.53 3.49 -3.11
N ILE A 65 0.84 2.26 -3.52
CA ILE A 65 2.01 1.97 -4.37
C ILE A 65 1.84 2.63 -5.74
N ARG A 66 0.65 2.56 -6.34
CA ARG A 66 0.37 3.24 -7.60
C ARG A 66 0.59 4.76 -7.48
N MET A 67 0.17 5.38 -6.39
CA MET A 67 0.43 6.81 -6.15
C MET A 67 1.93 7.12 -6.00
N GLN A 68 2.70 6.26 -5.33
CA GLN A 68 4.16 6.40 -5.21
C GLN A 68 4.86 6.27 -6.56
N LEU A 69 4.40 5.35 -7.42
CA LEU A 69 4.92 5.18 -8.77
C LEU A 69 4.57 6.38 -9.68
N LEU A 70 3.35 6.92 -9.58
CA LEU A 70 2.89 8.05 -10.40
C LEU A 70 3.61 9.36 -10.06
N HIS A 71 3.83 9.62 -8.79
CA HIS A 71 4.51 10.83 -8.35
C HIS A 71 6.03 10.70 -8.44
N GLY A 72 6.53 9.52 -8.82
CA GLY A 72 7.94 9.23 -8.98
C GLY A 72 8.69 9.71 -7.76
N TYR A 73 8.44 9.07 -6.60
CA TYR A 73 8.92 9.39 -5.24
C TYR A 73 7.91 10.18 -4.38
#